data_AF-A0A4R1H929-F1
#
_entry.id   AF-A0A4R1H929-F1
#
_cell.length_a   1.000
_cell.length_b   1.000
_cell.length_c   1.000
_cell.angle_alpha   90.00
_cell.angle_beta   90.00
_cell.angle_gamma   90.00
#
_symmetry.space_group_name_H-M   'P 1'
#
loop_
_entity.id
_entity.type
_entity.pdbx_description
1 polymer ?
#
loop_
_entity_poly.entity_id
_entity_poly.type
_entity_poly.pdbx_seq_one_letter_code
_entity_poly.pdbx_strand_id
1 'polypeptide(L)' 'MKIEGALSQAITGIQRGLSSARDNAEKIANAGTGNPADLVEPMVGLKLDTLQVQASAEVLKAVDKMLGSLFDEEA' A
#
# COMPACT_ATOMS: atom_id res chain seq x y z
N MET A 1 -19.29 9.80 7.86
CA MET A 1 -18.23 10.82 7.62
C MET A 1 -16.81 10.39 8.03
N LYS A 2 -16.51 9.92 9.26
CA LYS A 2 -15.13 9.50 9.61
C LYS A 2 -14.70 8.12 9.05
N ILE A 3 -15.62 7.16 9.05
CA ILE A 3 -15.35 5.78 8.57
C ILE A 3 -15.14 5.76 7.05
N GLU A 4 -16.03 6.44 6.32
CA GLU A 4 -15.93 6.63 4.87
C GLU A 4 -14.60 7.31 4.46
N GLY A 5 -14.17 8.32 5.21
CA GLY A 5 -12.88 8.97 4.99
C GLY A 5 -11.70 8.02 5.18
N ALA A 6 -11.71 7.21 6.25
CA ALA A 6 -10.67 6.21 6.50
C ALA A 6 -10.66 5.10 5.43
N LEU A 7 -11.83 4.66 4.97
CA LEU A 7 -11.98 3.68 3.88
C LEU A 7 -11.38 4.21 2.58
N SER A 8 -11.76 5.42 2.18
CA SER A 8 -11.25 6.07 0.97
C SER A 8 -9.72 6.24 1.05
N GLN A 9 -9.21 6.72 2.17
CA GLN A 9 -7.76 6.87 2.39
C GLN A 9 -7.00 5.55 2.32
N ALA A 10 -7.55 4.47 2.88
CA ALA A 10 -6.97 3.14 2.81
C ALA A 10 -6.88 2.65 1.36
N ILE A 11 -7.96 2.75 0.59
CA ILE A 11 -7.99 2.35 -0.82
C ILE A 11 -6.99 3.19 -1.64
N THR A 12 -6.99 4.51 -1.46
CA THR A 12 -6.04 5.40 -2.14
C THR A 12 -4.59 5.13 -1.72
N GLY A 13 -4.34 4.74 -0.47
CA GLY A 13 -3.03 4.30 0.02
C GLY A 13 -2.54 3.03 -0.68
N ILE A 14 -3.41 2.02 -0.80
CA ILE A 14 -3.13 0.78 -1.51
C ILE A 14 -2.83 1.06 -2.99
N GLN A 15 -3.68 1.85 -3.66
CA GLN A 15 -3.50 2.17 -5.08
C GLN A 15 -2.20 2.92 -5.35
N ARG A 16 -1.86 3.91 -4.51
CA ARG A 16 -0.59 4.65 -4.63
C ARG A 16 0.61 3.76 -4.40
N GLY A 17 0.60 2.94 -3.34
CA GLY A 17 1.68 2.00 -3.07
C GLY A 17 1.87 1.00 -4.21
N LEU A 18 0.78 0.48 -4.78
CA LEU A 18 0.85 -0.45 -5.92
C LEU A 18 1.38 0.22 -7.20
N SER A 19 1.00 1.47 -7.47
CA SER A 19 1.55 2.22 -8.61
C SER A 19 3.05 2.43 -8.46
N SER A 20 3.49 2.95 -7.32
CA SER A 20 4.91 3.19 -7.03
C SER A 20 5.73 1.89 -7.04
N ALA A 21 5.17 0.79 -6.51
CA ALA A 21 5.80 -0.52 -6.55
C ALA A 21 6.02 -1.01 -7.98
N ARG A 22 5.07 -0.77 -8.90
CA ARG A 22 5.22 -1.12 -10.32
C ARG A 22 6.34 -0.30 -10.96
N ASP A 23 6.41 0.99 -10.68
CA ASP A 23 7.44 1.88 -11.22
C ASP A 23 8.84 1.46 -10.72
N ASN A 24 8.98 1.14 -9.43
CA ASN A 24 10.24 0.67 -8.86
C ASN A 24 10.62 -0.74 -9.37
N ALA A 25 9.65 -1.63 -9.54
CA ALA A 25 9.88 -2.94 -10.15
C ALA A 25 10.34 -2.82 -11.62
N GLU A 26 9.77 -1.89 -12.39
CA GLU A 26 10.18 -1.61 -13.76
C GLU A 26 11.62 -1.07 -13.81
N LYS A 27 11.99 -0.15 -12.92
CA LYS A 27 13.38 0.33 -12.80
C LYS A 27 14.37 -0.82 -12.50
N ILE A 28 14.01 -1.73 -11.60
CA ILE A 28 14.82 -2.91 -11.29
C ILE A 28 14.96 -3.82 -12.52
N ALA A 29 13.86 -4.09 -13.23
CA ALA A 29 13.89 -4.93 -14.41
C ALA A 29 14.74 -4.31 -15.54
N ASN A 30 14.64 -3.00 -15.74
CA ASN A 30 15.35 -2.26 -16.79
C ASN A 30 16.83 -2.03 -16.48
N ALA A 31 17.22 -2.03 -15.21
CA ALA A 31 18.63 -1.86 -14.81
C ALA A 31 19.54 -3.00 -15.31
N GLY A 32 18.98 -4.17 -15.63
CA GLY A 32 19.71 -5.26 -16.30
C GLY A 32 21.01 -5.67 -15.58
N THR A 33 22.12 -5.78 -16.34
CA THR A 33 23.48 -5.97 -15.82
C THR A 33 24.24 -4.65 -15.65
N GLY A 34 23.53 -3.52 -15.51
CA GLY A 34 24.10 -2.20 -15.29
C GLY A 34 24.81 -2.06 -13.95
N ASN A 35 25.13 -0.82 -13.55
CA ASN A 35 25.81 -0.58 -12.28
C ASN A 35 24.90 -1.03 -11.10
N PRO A 36 25.35 -1.96 -10.24
CA PRO A 36 24.56 -2.42 -9.10
C PRO A 36 24.15 -1.29 -8.15
N ALA A 37 24.86 -0.16 -8.14
CA ALA A 37 24.49 1.01 -7.35
C ALA A 37 23.12 1.59 -7.76
N ASP A 38 22.75 1.48 -9.04
CA ASP A 38 21.50 2.03 -9.58
C ASP A 38 20.28 1.19 -9.16
N LEU A 39 20.49 -0.01 -8.60
CA LEU A 39 19.44 -0.87 -8.05
C LEU A 39 19.07 -0.52 -6.60
N VAL A 40 19.94 0.17 -5.86
CA VAL A 40 19.74 0.39 -4.42
C VAL A 40 18.48 1.23 -4.18
N GLU A 41 18.36 2.36 -4.86
CA GLU A 41 17.20 3.24 -4.74
C GLU A 41 15.87 2.54 -5.08
N PRO A 42 15.70 1.91 -6.27
CA PRO A 42 14.42 1.28 -6.59
C PRO A 42 14.13 0.04 -5.74
N MET A 43 15.15 -0.68 -5.24
CA MET A 43 14.92 -1.78 -4.29
C MET A 43 14.41 -1.30 -2.92
N VAL A 44 15.01 -0.22 -2.40
CA VAL A 44 14.53 0.40 -1.15
C VAL A 44 13.15 1.01 -1.35
N GLY A 45 12.93 1.69 -2.49
CA GLY A 45 11.63 2.21 -2.91
C GLY A 45 10.56 1.12 -2.93
N LEU A 46 10.81 0.00 -3.60
CA LEU A 46 9.88 -1.14 -3.67
C LEU A 46 9.54 -1.70 -2.28
N LYS A 47 10.50 -1.74 -1.36
CA LYS A 47 10.27 -2.15 0.02
C LYS A 47 9.38 -1.15 0.78
N LEU A 48 9.61 0.14 0.60
CA LEU A 48 8.76 1.19 1.18
C LEU A 48 7.34 1.14 0.62
N ASP A 49 7.19 0.90 -0.68
CA ASP A 49 5.88 0.75 -1.32
C ASP A 49 5.11 -0.45 -0.76
N THR A 50 5.81 -1.56 -0.52
CA THR A 50 5.23 -2.75 0.12
C THR A 50 4.73 -2.42 1.53
N LEU A 51 5.52 -1.70 2.33
CA LEU A 51 5.11 -1.25 3.66
C LEU A 51 3.90 -0.31 3.61
N GLN A 52 3.84 0.59 2.62
CA GLN A 52 2.71 1.50 2.42
C GLN A 52 1.41 0.74 2.11
N VAL A 53 1.47 -0.26 1.23
CA VAL A 53 0.32 -1.12 0.91
C VAL A 53 -0.12 -1.89 2.15
N GLN A 54 0.81 -2.50 2.90
CA GLN A 54 0.51 -3.25 4.12
C GLN A 54 -0.14 -2.36 5.20
N ALA A 55 0.42 -1.17 5.44
CA ALA A 55 -0.15 -0.21 6.39
C ALA A 55 -1.58 0.19 5.99
N SER A 56 -1.81 0.42 4.70
CA SER A 56 -3.13 0.80 4.19
C SER A 56 -4.13 -0.37 4.26
N ALA A 57 -3.66 -1.61 4.07
CA ALA A 57 -4.47 -2.82 4.25
C ALA A 57 -4.87 -3.04 5.71
N GLU A 58 -4.00 -2.75 6.67
CA GLU A 58 -4.34 -2.81 8.10
C GLU A 58 -5.39 -1.75 8.47
N VAL A 59 -5.31 -0.54 7.91
CA VAL A 59 -6.37 0.48 8.09
C VAL A 59 -7.70 -0.01 7.49
N LEU A 60 -7.69 -0.60 6.29
CA LEU A 60 -8.89 -1.17 5.67
C LEU A 60 -9.51 -2.26 6.56
N LYS A 61 -8.69 -3.15 7.11
CA LYS A 61 -9.13 -4.21 8.03
C LYS A 61 -9.69 -3.66 9.33
N ALA A 62 -9.13 -2.58 9.86
CA ALA A 62 -9.66 -1.91 11.04
C ALA A 62 -11.02 -1.26 10.75
N VAL A 63 -11.18 -0.66 9.56
CA VAL A 63 -12.47 -0.11 9.11
C VAL A 63 -13.52 -1.21 8.96
N ASP A 64 -13.16 -2.33 8.32
CA ASP A 64 -14.02 -3.50 8.16
C ASP A 64 -14.51 -4.06 9.51
N LYS A 65 -13.58 -4.25 10.47
CA LYS A 65 -13.93 -4.68 11.83
C LYS A 65 -14.87 -3.72 12.55
N MET A 66 -14.63 -2.42 12.44
CA MET A 66 -15.47 -1.40 13.06
C MET A 66 -16.87 -1.37 12.44
N LEU A 67 -16.98 -1.54 11.12
CA LEU A 67 -18.28 -1.67 10.46
C LEU A 67 -18.99 -2.95 10.94
N GLY A 68 -18.30 -4.08 10.97
CA GLY A 68 -18.83 -5.34 11.48
C GLY A 68 -19.34 -5.24 12.91
N SER A 69 -18.56 -4.63 13.82
CA SER A 69 -18.99 -4.47 15.22
C SER A 69 -20.23 -3.59 15.37
N LEU A 70 -20.39 -2.56 14.53
CA LEU A 70 -21.60 -1.73 14.55
C LEU A 70 -22.85 -2.50 14.10
N PHE A 71 -22.71 -3.42 13.14
CA PHE A 71 -23.83 -4.25 12.69
C PHE A 71 -24.15 -5.39 13.67
N ASP A 72 -23.14 -6.00 14.28
CA ASP A 72 -23.32 -7.06 15.29
C ASP A 72 -23.96 -6.52 16.59
N GLU A 73 -23.74 -5.25 16.95
CA GLU A 73 -24.37 -4.61 18.11
C GLU A 73 -25.87 -4.25 17.88
N GLU A 74 -26.32 -4.15 16.61
CA GLU A 74 -27.73 -3.90 16.28
C GLU A 74 -28.57 -5.18 16.10
N ALA A 75 -27.96 -6.37 16.14
CA ALA A 75 -28.62 -7.69 15.98
C ALA A 75 -28.95 -8.36 17.33
#